data_AF-A0A022W8B4-F1
#
_entry.id   AF-A0A022W8B4-F1
#
_cell.length_a   1.000
_cell.length_b   1.000
_cell.length_c   1.000
_cell.angle_alpha   90.00
_cell.angle_beta   90.00
_cell.angle_gamma   90.00
#
_symmetry.space_group_name_H-M   'P 1'
#
loop_
_entity.id
_entity.type
_entity.pdbx_description
1 polymer ?
#
loop_
_entity_poly.entity_id
_entity_poly.type
_entity_poly.pdbx_seq_one_letter_code
_entity_poly.pdbx_strand_id
1 'polypeptide(L)'
;MSRVSSFSALQRVSGFSRAFLSIRQRGHPSNDWNSCESLFSFTRGRFVVDEADQVARRYVKFNMNELARIAAQSIGAKFCIDIQKCPDGMYNKCYVLTMDDGKEVIAKVPNPNAGRPHFTTASEVATMDFARNVLGTPAPKVYTWDSCATNPVGVEYIIMEKIPGIQLRQVWSHMKLVEKMNLCLDLARYQSAWLSVTFSRFGGLYYTQDAQDLNPGQKTHLYIDEKGRSVHDYYKAIGHRENGSITTPCLWHDDLHDENIFVDPSNPSKVAGIIDWQSVNILPLLDHNPDASFIDYDGPEPENLDRPELDNIDDLSESEKVEAVRKFHQKALFIASRKIMLKKVPKTYDAIEYQRTESYDLLVLARRLLEFGEAHFHALVVELREAWAGLPANNTNMNHTKAFPITPTKDQIAEIRIDCQNAIRGMQIMNDFKVRLGPLWPDKDAVGHEQYNATKDALRVLREEIIQEFGKSEADKIGIKHQWPFDG
;
A
#
# COMPACT_ATOMS: atom_id res chain seq x y z
N MET A 1 31.10 -14.31 -1.87
CA MET A 1 29.83 -14.60 -2.55
C MET A 1 28.74 -13.83 -1.80
N SER A 2 28.44 -12.61 -2.23
CA SER A 2 27.25 -11.91 -1.72
C SER A 2 26.05 -12.58 -2.37
N ARG A 3 25.24 -13.28 -1.57
CA ARG A 3 23.96 -13.82 -2.01
C ARG A 3 23.09 -12.67 -2.53
N VAL A 4 22.12 -12.95 -3.39
CA VAL A 4 21.09 -12.03 -3.88
C VAL A 4 20.13 -11.60 -2.74
N SER A 5 20.60 -11.58 -1.49
CA SER A 5 19.92 -11.15 -0.27
C SER A 5 19.64 -9.64 -0.23
N SER A 6 19.92 -8.89 -1.29
CA SER A 6 19.62 -7.46 -1.40
C SER A 6 18.21 -7.18 -1.92
N PHE A 7 17.46 -8.19 -2.41
CA PHE A 7 16.13 -7.96 -3.00
C PHE A 7 15.06 -7.60 -1.96
N SER A 8 15.11 -8.20 -0.77
CA SER A 8 14.17 -7.90 0.33
C SER A 8 14.34 -6.47 0.86
N ALA A 9 15.54 -5.88 0.76
CA ALA A 9 15.81 -4.50 1.14
C ALA A 9 15.20 -3.48 0.15
N LEU A 10 15.03 -3.85 -1.13
CA LEU A 10 14.51 -2.98 -2.19
C LEU A 10 12.97 -2.84 -2.16
N GLN A 11 12.26 -3.70 -1.42
CA GLN A 11 10.80 -3.64 -1.31
C GLN A 11 10.30 -2.61 -0.30
N ARG A 12 11.17 -2.07 0.56
CA ARG A 12 10.80 -1.03 1.53
C ARG A 12 10.79 0.34 0.85
N VAL A 13 9.79 0.56 0.00
CA VAL A 13 9.52 1.90 -0.53
C VAL A 13 8.80 2.69 0.55
N SER A 14 9.54 3.63 1.13
CA SER A 14 9.10 4.64 2.07
C SER A 14 7.88 5.42 1.56
N GLY A 15 6.94 5.64 2.46
CA GLY A 15 5.67 6.31 2.21
C GLY A 15 5.81 7.77 1.82
N PHE A 16 4.88 8.23 0.99
CA PHE A 16 4.73 9.62 0.60
C PHE A 16 4.12 10.46 1.71
N SER A 17 4.47 11.74 1.70
CA SER A 17 3.86 12.77 2.50
C SER A 17 2.65 13.39 1.79
N ARG A 18 1.40 13.11 2.21
CA ARG A 18 0.20 13.82 1.70
C ARG A 18 0.12 15.31 2.09
N ALA A 19 1.16 15.90 2.68
CA ALA A 19 1.12 17.26 3.19
C ALA A 19 1.18 18.32 2.06
N PHE A 20 0.06 18.61 1.41
CA PHE A 20 -0.19 19.88 0.71
C PHE A 20 -1.67 20.27 0.77
N LEU A 21 -1.89 21.59 0.71
CA LEU A 21 -3.06 22.39 1.07
C LEU A 21 -4.44 21.75 0.80
N SER A 22 -5.27 21.70 1.85
CA SER A 22 -6.72 21.51 1.68
C SER A 22 -7.35 22.79 1.16
N ILE A 23 -8.20 22.68 0.13
CA ILE A 23 -8.98 23.81 -0.37
C ILE A 23 -10.24 23.91 0.48
N ARG A 24 -10.36 25.02 1.22
CA ARG A 24 -11.55 25.32 2.03
C ARG A 24 -12.42 26.33 1.32
N GLN A 25 -13.69 26.02 1.17
CA GLN A 25 -14.67 26.97 0.67
C GLN A 25 -15.83 27.06 1.65
N ARG A 26 -16.08 28.25 2.20
CA ARG A 26 -17.21 28.51 3.10
C ARG A 26 -18.46 28.79 2.30
N GLY A 27 -19.53 28.04 2.57
CA GLY A 27 -20.82 28.19 1.92
C GLY A 27 -21.77 29.05 2.74
N HIS A 28 -22.46 29.97 2.07
CA HIS A 28 -23.80 30.37 2.49
C HIS A 28 -24.80 29.38 1.86
N PRO A 29 -26.00 29.10 2.42
CA PRO A 29 -27.01 28.20 1.84
C PRO A 29 -27.47 28.50 0.40
N SER A 30 -26.95 29.56 -0.23
CA SER A 30 -27.17 29.96 -1.62
C SER A 30 -25.96 29.74 -2.55
N ASN A 31 -24.87 29.14 -2.08
CA ASN A 31 -23.69 28.88 -2.91
C ASN A 31 -23.91 27.65 -3.81
N ASP A 32 -23.79 27.84 -5.12
CA ASP A 32 -23.71 26.74 -6.08
C ASP A 32 -22.30 26.14 -6.10
N TRP A 33 -22.10 25.03 -5.40
CA TRP A 33 -20.82 24.32 -5.34
C TRP A 33 -20.37 23.76 -6.69
N ASN A 34 -21.31 23.57 -7.64
CA ASN A 34 -21.00 23.06 -8.97
C ASN A 34 -20.12 24.01 -9.80
N SER A 35 -20.13 25.30 -9.45
CA SER A 35 -19.31 26.33 -10.08
C SER A 35 -17.83 26.31 -9.62
N CYS A 36 -17.52 25.60 -8.54
CA CYS A 36 -16.17 25.58 -7.96
C CYS A 36 -15.27 24.54 -8.63
N GLU A 37 -14.51 24.95 -9.65
CA GLU A 37 -13.73 24.00 -10.47
C GLU A 37 -12.65 23.23 -9.69
N SER A 38 -12.08 23.84 -8.66
CA SER A 38 -11.05 23.20 -7.83
C SER A 38 -11.55 22.00 -7.03
N LEU A 39 -12.87 21.85 -6.86
CA LEU A 39 -13.46 20.64 -6.28
C LEU A 39 -13.30 19.42 -7.19
N PHE A 40 -13.19 19.60 -8.51
CA PHE A 40 -13.24 18.53 -9.51
C PHE A 40 -11.88 18.20 -10.14
N SER A 41 -10.95 19.16 -10.11
CA SER A 41 -9.60 19.03 -10.66
C SER A 41 -8.60 18.42 -9.69
N PHE A 42 -7.53 17.82 -10.20
CA PHE A 42 -6.37 17.45 -9.38
C PHE A 42 -5.58 18.71 -8.99
N THR A 43 -5.33 18.90 -7.70
CA THR A 43 -4.78 20.14 -7.12
C THR A 43 -3.52 19.91 -6.29
N ARG A 44 -3.20 18.66 -5.92
CA ARG A 44 -2.08 18.33 -5.03
C ARG A 44 -0.69 18.67 -5.59
N GLY A 45 -0.52 18.64 -6.91
CA GLY A 45 0.79 18.86 -7.51
C GLY A 45 0.77 18.78 -9.03
N ARG A 46 1.94 18.58 -9.62
CA ARG A 46 2.18 18.44 -11.06
C ARG A 46 2.82 17.11 -11.37
N PHE A 47 2.49 16.53 -12.52
CA PHE A 47 3.05 15.26 -12.97
C PHE A 47 4.25 15.51 -13.89
N VAL A 48 5.38 14.84 -13.65
CA VAL A 48 6.60 14.98 -14.46
C VAL A 48 6.57 14.16 -15.74
N VAL A 49 5.60 13.23 -15.84
CA VAL A 49 5.30 12.37 -17.00
C VAL A 49 3.84 12.58 -17.44
N ASP A 50 3.61 12.73 -18.74
CA ASP A 50 2.28 12.77 -19.37
C ASP A 50 1.23 13.63 -18.64
N GLU A 51 1.60 14.84 -18.22
CA GLU A 51 0.82 15.62 -17.25
C GLU A 51 -0.63 15.83 -17.66
N ALA A 52 -0.89 16.14 -18.93
CA ALA A 52 -2.23 16.34 -19.45
C ALA A 52 -3.11 15.08 -19.29
N ASP A 53 -2.58 13.90 -19.58
CA ASP A 53 -3.30 12.63 -19.43
C ASP A 53 -3.48 12.26 -17.94
N GLN A 54 -2.45 12.46 -17.12
CA GLN A 54 -2.54 12.20 -15.68
C GLN A 54 -3.58 13.10 -14.99
N VAL A 55 -3.68 14.37 -15.40
CA VAL A 55 -4.71 15.31 -14.93
C VAL A 55 -6.09 14.90 -15.44
N ALA A 56 -6.23 14.58 -16.73
CA ALA A 56 -7.50 14.18 -17.33
C ALA A 56 -8.09 12.91 -16.66
N ARG A 57 -7.25 11.90 -16.43
CA ARG A 57 -7.63 10.65 -15.73
C ARG A 57 -8.03 10.83 -14.27
N ARG A 58 -7.68 11.98 -13.68
CA ARG A 58 -8.04 12.37 -12.31
C ARG A 58 -9.02 13.53 -12.27
N TYR A 59 -9.61 13.91 -13.40
CA TYR A 59 -10.68 14.88 -13.46
C TYR A 59 -12.03 14.16 -13.42
N VAL A 60 -12.98 14.65 -12.63
CA VAL A 60 -14.36 14.16 -12.65
C VAL A 60 -15.31 15.28 -12.28
N LYS A 61 -16.22 15.64 -13.21
CA LYS A 61 -17.26 16.64 -12.98
C LYS A 61 -18.55 15.94 -12.58
N PHE A 62 -19.20 16.43 -11.53
CA PHE A 62 -20.42 15.87 -10.98
C PHE A 62 -21.23 16.93 -10.22
N ASN A 63 -22.43 16.59 -9.79
CA ASN A 63 -23.30 17.49 -9.06
C ASN A 63 -22.96 17.48 -7.55
N MET A 64 -22.09 18.39 -7.14
CA MET A 64 -21.66 18.57 -5.76
C MET A 64 -22.81 19.01 -4.84
N ASN A 65 -23.77 19.80 -5.34
CA ASN A 65 -24.94 20.19 -4.56
C ASN A 65 -25.81 18.97 -4.19
N GLU A 66 -26.01 18.04 -5.14
CA GLU A 66 -26.74 16.79 -4.87
C GLU A 66 -25.97 15.87 -3.92
N LEU A 67 -24.64 15.77 -4.07
CA LEU A 67 -23.80 15.02 -3.14
C LEU A 67 -23.94 15.56 -1.71
N ALA A 68 -23.90 16.88 -1.54
CA ALA A 68 -24.05 17.55 -0.26
C ALA A 68 -25.46 17.35 0.34
N ARG A 69 -26.51 17.39 -0.50
CA ARG A 69 -27.88 17.10 -0.11
C ARG A 69 -28.04 15.66 0.38
N ILE A 70 -27.53 14.69 -0.37
CA ILE A 70 -27.56 13.26 0.00
C ILE A 70 -26.79 13.03 1.30
N ALA A 71 -25.61 13.65 1.45
CA ALA A 71 -24.82 13.56 2.66
C ALA A 71 -25.58 14.06 3.89
N ALA A 72 -26.21 15.24 3.82
CA ALA A 72 -27.02 15.77 4.92
C ALA A 72 -28.19 14.83 5.28
N GLN A 73 -28.93 14.33 4.27
CA GLN A 73 -30.05 13.41 4.49
C GLN A 73 -29.61 12.10 5.15
N SER A 74 -28.45 11.56 4.76
CA SER A 74 -27.95 10.27 5.26
C SER A 74 -27.68 10.25 6.77
N ILE A 75 -27.48 11.42 7.39
CA ILE A 75 -27.24 11.57 8.83
C ILE A 75 -28.32 12.39 9.56
N GLY A 76 -29.44 12.68 8.89
CA GLY A 76 -30.57 13.42 9.46
C GLY A 76 -30.34 14.92 9.67
N ALA A 77 -29.34 15.50 9.01
CA ALA A 77 -29.13 16.95 8.98
C ALA A 77 -30.03 17.63 7.94
N LYS A 78 -30.22 18.95 8.04
CA LYS A 78 -31.08 19.69 7.10
C LYS A 78 -30.33 20.07 5.83
N PHE A 79 -29.10 20.55 5.97
CA PHE A 79 -28.27 20.96 4.83
C PHE A 79 -26.78 21.00 5.20
N CYS A 80 -25.94 20.95 4.17
CA CYS A 80 -24.49 21.15 4.30
C CYS A 80 -24.15 22.64 4.25
N ILE A 81 -23.24 23.09 5.13
CA ILE A 81 -22.82 24.49 5.26
C ILE A 81 -21.37 24.76 4.81
N ASP A 82 -20.51 23.74 4.77
CA ASP A 82 -19.09 23.87 4.41
C ASP A 82 -18.64 22.61 3.66
N ILE A 83 -17.89 22.79 2.56
CA ILE A 83 -17.24 21.70 1.85
C ILE A 83 -15.75 22.00 1.78
N GLN A 84 -14.95 21.10 2.35
CA GLN A 84 -13.50 21.15 2.29
C GLN A 84 -12.97 19.94 1.54
N LYS A 85 -12.26 20.18 0.43
CA LYS A 85 -11.61 19.10 -0.30
C LYS A 85 -10.34 18.67 0.43
N CYS A 86 -10.22 17.37 0.68
CA CYS A 86 -9.00 16.76 1.22
C CYS A 86 -7.87 16.79 0.17
N PRO A 87 -6.59 16.68 0.58
CA PRO A 87 -5.48 16.52 -0.37
C PRO A 87 -5.78 15.36 -1.35
N ASP A 88 -5.58 15.58 -2.64
CA ASP A 88 -5.96 14.59 -3.66
C ASP A 88 -5.26 13.25 -3.46
N GLY A 89 -6.03 12.16 -3.53
CA GLY A 89 -5.49 10.82 -3.75
C GLY A 89 -5.08 10.62 -5.20
N MET A 90 -4.37 9.52 -5.48
CA MET A 90 -4.07 9.15 -6.87
C MET A 90 -5.27 8.57 -7.62
N TYR A 91 -6.25 8.04 -6.88
CA TYR A 91 -7.38 7.29 -7.43
C TYR A 91 -8.74 7.85 -7.05
N ASN A 92 -8.83 8.76 -6.08
CA ASN A 92 -10.11 9.29 -5.60
C ASN A 92 -9.98 10.72 -5.09
N LYS A 93 -11.12 11.38 -4.97
CA LYS A 93 -11.30 12.63 -4.24
C LYS A 93 -12.07 12.37 -2.95
N CYS A 94 -11.64 13.02 -1.88
CA CYS A 94 -12.33 13.00 -0.61
C CYS A 94 -12.68 14.45 -0.21
N TYR A 95 -13.83 14.61 0.42
CA TYR A 95 -14.33 15.89 0.90
C TYR A 95 -14.81 15.73 2.33
N VAL A 96 -14.48 16.68 3.19
CA VAL A 96 -15.12 16.88 4.49
C VAL A 96 -16.34 17.78 4.25
N LEU A 97 -17.53 17.27 4.57
CA LEU A 97 -18.79 18.01 4.49
C LEU A 97 -19.25 18.32 5.91
N THR A 98 -19.41 19.60 6.23
CA THR A 98 -19.93 20.06 7.52
C THR A 98 -21.41 20.39 7.40
N MET A 99 -22.22 19.90 8.32
CA MET A 99 -23.68 20.08 8.34
C MET A 99 -24.12 21.23 9.24
N ASP A 100 -25.38 21.63 9.13
CA ASP A 100 -26.01 22.69 9.94
C ASP A 100 -26.05 22.38 11.44
N ASP A 101 -26.01 21.10 11.83
CA ASP A 101 -25.94 20.64 13.23
C ASP A 101 -24.50 20.48 13.75
N GLY A 102 -23.50 20.87 12.97
CA GLY A 102 -22.08 20.79 13.31
C GLY A 102 -21.45 19.41 13.12
N LYS A 103 -22.20 18.39 12.69
CA LYS A 103 -21.60 17.09 12.33
C LYS A 103 -20.80 17.19 11.03
N GLU A 104 -19.79 16.36 10.93
CA GLU A 104 -18.95 16.24 9.73
C GLU A 104 -18.99 14.81 9.20
N VAL A 105 -18.99 14.67 7.87
CA VAL A 105 -18.89 13.39 7.17
C VAL A 105 -17.82 13.47 6.07
N ILE A 106 -17.33 12.31 5.65
CA ILE A 106 -16.47 12.18 4.47
C ILE A 106 -17.33 11.76 3.28
N ALA A 107 -17.25 12.52 2.18
CA ALA A 107 -17.70 12.08 0.88
C ALA A 107 -16.49 11.66 0.04
N LYS A 108 -16.49 10.45 -0.51
CA LYS A 108 -15.44 9.93 -1.39
C LYS A 108 -16.02 9.67 -2.77
N VAL A 109 -15.32 10.12 -3.81
CA VAL A 109 -15.67 9.95 -5.23
C VAL A 109 -14.46 9.37 -5.97
N PRO A 110 -14.58 8.21 -6.63
CA PRO A 110 -13.49 7.65 -7.41
C PRO A 110 -13.17 8.50 -8.64
N ASN A 111 -11.89 8.57 -9.00
CA ASN A 111 -11.45 9.12 -10.27
C ASN A 111 -11.64 8.07 -11.39
N PRO A 112 -11.67 8.49 -12.66
CA PRO A 112 -11.74 7.57 -13.81
C PRO A 112 -10.65 6.47 -13.83
N ASN A 113 -9.48 6.71 -13.24
CA ASN A 113 -8.40 5.73 -13.13
C ASN A 113 -8.48 4.80 -11.91
N ALA A 114 -9.54 4.86 -11.09
CA ALA A 114 -9.66 4.07 -9.86
C ALA A 114 -9.78 2.56 -10.11
N GLY A 115 -10.17 2.16 -11.32
CA GLY A 115 -10.41 0.77 -11.71
C GLY A 115 -11.71 0.64 -12.48
N ARG A 116 -12.26 -0.58 -12.51
CA ARG A 116 -13.52 -0.83 -13.19
C ARG A 116 -14.68 -0.19 -12.40
N PRO A 117 -15.52 0.66 -13.03
CA PRO A 117 -16.68 1.25 -12.39
C PRO A 117 -17.57 0.19 -11.74
N HIS A 118 -18.37 0.60 -10.76
CA HIS A 118 -19.19 -0.22 -9.89
C HIS A 118 -18.38 -1.08 -8.89
N PHE A 119 -17.42 -1.86 -9.38
CA PHE A 119 -16.74 -2.88 -8.58
C PHE A 119 -15.80 -2.30 -7.52
N THR A 120 -15.08 -1.22 -7.84
CA THR A 120 -14.16 -0.58 -6.88
C THR A 120 -14.90 -0.04 -5.66
N THR A 121 -15.98 0.72 -5.90
CA THR A 121 -16.82 1.28 -4.85
C THR A 121 -17.58 0.21 -4.08
N ALA A 122 -18.21 -0.75 -4.78
CA ALA A 122 -18.93 -1.84 -4.11
C ALA A 122 -18.02 -2.70 -3.23
N SER A 123 -16.80 -2.98 -3.70
CA SER A 123 -15.86 -3.78 -2.94
C SER A 123 -15.34 -3.06 -1.70
N GLU A 124 -15.03 -1.77 -1.83
CA GLU A 124 -14.57 -0.95 -0.71
C GLU A 124 -15.62 -0.88 0.41
N VAL A 125 -16.89 -0.64 0.05
CA VAL A 125 -17.99 -0.56 1.02
C VAL A 125 -18.20 -1.90 1.73
N ALA A 126 -18.29 -3.00 0.99
CA ALA A 126 -18.45 -4.33 1.56
C ALA A 126 -17.28 -4.71 2.48
N THR A 127 -16.06 -4.30 2.12
CA THR A 127 -14.86 -4.55 2.93
C THR A 127 -14.86 -3.74 4.22
N MET A 128 -15.17 -2.44 4.19
CA MET A 128 -15.28 -1.63 5.41
C MET A 128 -16.35 -2.18 6.36
N ASP A 129 -17.49 -2.57 5.83
CA ASP A 129 -18.59 -3.14 6.60
C ASP A 129 -18.19 -4.48 7.25
N PHE A 130 -17.54 -5.37 6.50
CA PHE A 130 -17.01 -6.62 7.05
C PHE A 130 -15.93 -6.37 8.12
N ALA A 131 -14.97 -5.49 7.83
CA ALA A 131 -13.91 -5.14 8.77
C ALA A 131 -14.47 -4.59 10.08
N ARG A 132 -15.48 -3.72 10.01
CA ARG A 132 -16.14 -3.14 11.18
C ARG A 132 -17.00 -4.14 11.94
N ASN A 133 -17.95 -4.77 11.26
CA ASN A 133 -19.04 -5.49 11.91
C ASN A 133 -18.74 -6.97 12.14
N VAL A 134 -17.82 -7.56 11.37
CA VAL A 134 -17.39 -8.97 11.53
C VAL A 134 -16.05 -9.05 12.26
N LEU A 135 -15.06 -8.25 11.84
CA LEU A 135 -13.69 -8.32 12.40
C LEU A 135 -13.45 -7.38 13.58
N GLY A 136 -14.41 -6.51 13.92
CA GLY A 136 -14.29 -5.56 15.03
C GLY A 136 -13.20 -4.51 14.83
N THR A 137 -12.78 -4.27 13.59
CA THR A 137 -11.78 -3.26 13.24
C THR A 137 -12.44 -1.89 13.14
N PRO A 138 -11.84 -0.80 13.66
CA PRO A 138 -12.44 0.53 13.59
C PRO A 138 -12.32 1.14 12.18
N ALA A 139 -13.00 0.55 11.19
CA ALA A 139 -13.15 1.11 9.84
C ALA A 139 -14.25 2.19 9.83
N PRO A 140 -14.25 3.17 8.91
CA PRO A 140 -15.34 4.15 8.80
C PRO A 140 -16.72 3.50 8.66
N LYS A 141 -17.72 4.01 9.38
CA LYS A 141 -19.11 3.61 9.14
C LYS A 141 -19.61 4.24 7.84
N VAL A 142 -20.09 3.43 6.90
CA VAL A 142 -20.77 3.93 5.69
C VAL A 142 -22.20 4.35 6.04
N TYR A 143 -22.58 5.57 5.67
CA TYR A 143 -23.94 6.11 5.86
C TYR A 143 -24.80 5.86 4.62
N THR A 144 -24.26 6.10 3.43
CA THR A 144 -24.90 5.81 2.15
C THR A 144 -23.85 5.76 1.06
N TRP A 145 -24.13 5.08 -0.04
CA TRP A 145 -23.24 4.96 -1.20
C TRP A 145 -24.07 4.63 -2.43
N ASP A 146 -23.53 4.94 -3.61
CA ASP A 146 -24.08 4.50 -4.88
C ASP A 146 -22.92 4.25 -5.84
N SER A 147 -22.96 3.11 -6.53
CA SER A 147 -21.93 2.68 -7.48
C SER A 147 -22.41 2.75 -8.94
N CYS A 148 -23.63 3.25 -9.16
CA CYS A 148 -24.19 3.51 -10.48
C CYS A 148 -24.18 5.01 -10.77
N ALA A 149 -23.53 5.44 -11.85
CA ALA A 149 -23.46 6.86 -12.25
C ALA A 149 -24.81 7.47 -12.71
N THR A 150 -25.89 6.68 -12.80
CA THR A 150 -27.24 7.16 -13.15
C THR A 150 -27.96 7.89 -12.01
N ASN A 151 -27.35 7.94 -10.83
CA ASN A 151 -27.89 8.65 -9.67
C ASN A 151 -27.83 10.19 -9.84
N PRO A 152 -28.53 10.98 -9.02
CA PRO A 152 -28.59 12.45 -9.16
C PRO A 152 -27.24 13.19 -9.05
N VAL A 153 -26.22 12.58 -8.42
CA VAL A 153 -24.86 13.12 -8.36
C VAL A 153 -24.17 12.99 -9.72
N GLY A 154 -24.48 11.94 -10.48
CA GLY A 154 -23.91 11.64 -11.80
C GLY A 154 -22.62 10.81 -11.76
N VAL A 155 -22.19 10.38 -10.58
CA VAL A 155 -20.97 9.57 -10.36
C VAL A 155 -21.15 8.62 -9.18
N GLU A 156 -20.27 7.64 -9.08
CA GLU A 156 -20.16 6.79 -7.90
C GLU A 156 -19.72 7.62 -6.68
N TYR A 157 -20.23 7.28 -5.50
CA TYR A 157 -19.83 7.93 -4.26
C TYR A 157 -19.99 7.03 -3.04
N ILE A 158 -19.25 7.38 -1.98
CA ILE A 158 -19.42 6.84 -0.64
C ILE A 158 -19.54 8.03 0.33
N ILE A 159 -20.61 8.07 1.12
CA ILE A 159 -20.73 8.96 2.29
C ILE A 159 -20.50 8.13 3.55
N MET A 160 -19.51 8.52 4.34
CA MET A 160 -19.07 7.76 5.50
C MET A 160 -18.64 8.64 6.67
N GLU A 161 -18.45 8.01 7.82
CA GLU A 161 -17.94 8.61 9.04
C GLU A 161 -16.58 9.28 8.83
N LYS A 162 -16.46 10.52 9.31
CA LYS A 162 -15.14 11.12 9.55
C LYS A 162 -14.60 10.54 10.86
N ILE A 163 -13.52 9.78 10.77
CA ILE A 163 -12.94 9.11 11.95
C ILE A 163 -12.61 10.15 13.03
N PRO A 164 -13.13 9.98 14.26
CA PRO A 164 -12.79 10.85 15.37
C PRO A 164 -11.36 10.54 15.82
N GLY A 165 -10.41 11.42 15.52
CA GLY A 165 -9.02 11.26 15.93
C GLY A 165 -8.05 12.12 15.16
N ILE A 166 -6.76 11.89 15.39
CA ILE A 166 -5.66 12.52 14.67
C ILE A 166 -4.87 11.45 13.92
N GLN A 167 -4.35 11.80 12.75
CA GLN A 167 -3.51 10.87 11.98
C GLN A 167 -2.24 10.54 12.77
N LEU A 168 -1.87 9.26 12.80
CA LEU A 168 -0.68 8.77 13.49
C LEU A 168 0.57 9.56 13.07
N ARG A 169 0.68 9.87 11.79
CA ARG A 169 1.78 10.66 11.22
C ARG A 169 2.07 11.97 11.95
N GLN A 170 1.03 12.65 12.44
CA GLN A 170 1.16 13.95 13.10
C GLN A 170 1.79 13.84 14.50
N VAL A 171 1.70 12.67 15.12
CA VAL A 171 2.16 12.44 16.50
C VAL A 171 3.28 11.42 16.61
N TRP A 172 3.50 10.57 15.61
CA TRP A 172 4.44 9.44 15.65
C TRP A 172 5.87 9.85 16.03
N SER A 173 6.37 10.96 15.51
CA SER A 173 7.72 11.46 15.83
C SER A 173 7.87 11.87 17.30
N HIS A 174 6.78 12.27 17.95
CA HIS A 174 6.75 12.78 19.32
C HIS A 174 6.31 11.72 20.35
N MET A 175 5.78 10.57 19.90
CA MET A 175 5.40 9.46 20.77
C MET A 175 6.62 8.83 21.45
N LYS A 176 6.49 8.54 22.75
CA LYS A 176 7.48 7.77 23.52
C LYS A 176 7.53 6.33 23.03
N LEU A 177 8.67 5.66 23.20
CA LEU A 177 8.85 4.26 22.81
C LEU A 177 7.76 3.33 23.37
N VAL A 178 7.37 3.52 24.64
CA VAL A 178 6.30 2.73 25.29
C VAL A 178 4.95 2.94 24.59
N GLU A 179 4.63 4.16 24.15
CA GLU A 179 3.39 4.45 23.42
C GLU A 179 3.39 3.78 22.04
N LYS A 180 4.53 3.83 21.33
CA LYS A 180 4.72 3.13 20.05
C LYS A 180 4.56 1.62 20.20
N MET A 181 5.12 1.04 21.26
CA MET A 181 4.97 -0.39 21.56
C MET A 181 3.51 -0.75 21.88
N ASN A 182 2.82 0.08 22.66
CA ASN A 182 1.40 -0.12 22.96
C ASN A 182 0.53 -0.02 21.71
N LEU A 183 0.84 0.89 20.80
CA LEU A 183 0.17 0.97 19.49
C LEU A 183 0.41 -0.29 18.66
N CYS A 184 1.64 -0.82 18.63
CA CYS A 184 1.94 -2.09 17.96
C CYS A 184 1.14 -3.26 18.56
N LEU A 185 0.97 -3.29 19.89
CA LEU A 185 0.10 -4.26 20.55
C LEU A 185 -1.37 -4.10 20.14
N ASP A 186 -1.86 -2.87 20.02
CA ASP A 186 -3.22 -2.55 19.60
C ASP A 186 -3.48 -3.03 18.16
N LEU A 187 -2.54 -2.74 17.24
CA LEU A 187 -2.59 -3.20 15.85
C LEU A 187 -2.51 -4.71 15.71
N ALA A 188 -1.64 -5.36 16.49
CA ALA A 188 -1.54 -6.82 16.50
C ALA A 188 -2.86 -7.50 16.90
N ARG A 189 -3.70 -6.85 17.73
CA ARG A 189 -5.06 -7.38 18.00
C ARG A 189 -5.94 -7.37 16.76
N TYR A 190 -5.92 -6.30 15.97
CA TYR A 190 -6.72 -6.22 14.73
C TYR A 190 -6.20 -7.20 13.68
N GLN A 191 -4.88 -7.28 13.49
CA GLN A 191 -4.26 -8.29 12.61
C GLN A 191 -4.62 -9.72 13.04
N SER A 192 -4.62 -10.02 14.34
CA SER A 192 -5.09 -11.31 14.86
C SER A 192 -6.56 -11.55 14.52
N ALA A 193 -7.42 -10.53 14.65
CA ALA A 193 -8.83 -10.62 14.28
C ALA A 193 -9.03 -10.85 12.78
N TRP A 194 -8.23 -10.22 11.91
CA TRP A 194 -8.28 -10.41 10.45
C TRP A 194 -7.96 -11.85 10.04
N LEU A 195 -7.10 -12.52 10.80
CA LEU A 195 -6.76 -13.94 10.60
C LEU A 195 -7.68 -14.93 11.33
N SER A 196 -8.70 -14.44 12.04
CA SER A 196 -9.67 -15.28 12.75
C SER A 196 -10.72 -15.90 11.82
N VAL A 197 -10.86 -15.34 10.62
CA VAL A 197 -11.74 -15.84 9.56
C VAL A 197 -10.92 -16.47 8.43
N THR A 198 -11.50 -17.46 7.76
CA THR A 198 -10.91 -18.06 6.55
C THR A 198 -11.91 -17.99 5.42
N PHE A 199 -11.54 -17.29 4.35
CA PHE A 199 -12.39 -17.16 3.16
C PHE A 199 -12.27 -18.40 2.28
N SER A 200 -13.32 -18.71 1.54
CA SER A 200 -13.34 -19.85 0.61
C SER A 200 -12.68 -19.56 -0.74
N ARG A 201 -12.40 -18.28 -1.04
CA ARG A 201 -11.90 -17.80 -2.33
C ARG A 201 -10.99 -16.58 -2.15
N PHE A 202 -10.05 -16.39 -3.07
CA PHE A 202 -9.28 -15.15 -3.22
C PHE A 202 -10.10 -14.00 -3.84
N GLY A 203 -9.52 -12.82 -3.99
CA GLY A 203 -10.07 -11.65 -4.72
C GLY A 203 -10.84 -10.65 -3.85
N GLY A 204 -11.64 -9.78 -4.47
CA GLY A 204 -12.38 -8.74 -3.75
C GLY A 204 -13.58 -9.29 -2.97
N LEU A 205 -13.97 -8.56 -1.91
CA LEU A 205 -15.17 -8.81 -1.13
C LEU A 205 -16.29 -7.89 -1.62
N TYR A 206 -17.49 -8.42 -1.85
CA TYR A 206 -18.66 -7.68 -2.35
C TYR A 206 -19.91 -8.08 -1.59
N TYR A 207 -20.95 -7.23 -1.56
CA TYR A 207 -22.28 -7.74 -1.24
C TYR A 207 -22.78 -8.69 -2.32
N THR A 208 -23.62 -9.64 -1.94
CA THR A 208 -24.10 -10.69 -2.86
C THR A 208 -24.76 -10.12 -4.12
N GLN A 209 -25.49 -9.01 -4.00
CA GLN A 209 -26.18 -8.36 -5.11
C GLN A 209 -25.22 -7.69 -6.12
N ASP A 210 -24.09 -7.16 -5.66
CA ASP A 210 -23.10 -6.45 -6.48
C ASP A 210 -22.13 -7.42 -7.19
N ALA A 211 -22.28 -8.72 -6.95
CA ALA A 211 -21.43 -9.78 -7.48
C ALA A 211 -22.19 -10.87 -8.26
N GLN A 212 -23.43 -10.59 -8.65
CA GLN A 212 -24.27 -11.53 -9.40
C GLN A 212 -23.69 -11.82 -10.80
N ASP A 213 -23.24 -10.78 -11.50
CA ASP A 213 -22.69 -10.88 -12.86
C ASP A 213 -21.33 -11.59 -12.93
N LEU A 214 -20.62 -11.66 -11.80
CA LEU A 214 -19.27 -12.21 -11.77
C LEU A 214 -19.22 -13.74 -11.63
N ASN A 215 -20.30 -14.40 -11.21
CA ASN A 215 -20.41 -15.87 -11.15
C ASN A 215 -21.89 -16.31 -10.95
N PRO A 216 -22.69 -16.45 -12.02
CA PRO A 216 -24.05 -16.97 -11.92
C PRO A 216 -24.04 -18.48 -11.61
N GLY A 217 -24.64 -18.89 -10.48
CA GLY A 217 -24.99 -20.29 -10.18
C GLY A 217 -24.21 -21.03 -9.10
N GLN A 218 -23.19 -20.44 -8.45
CA GLN A 218 -22.47 -21.09 -7.34
C GLN A 218 -22.90 -20.55 -5.96
N LYS A 219 -23.60 -21.39 -5.19
CA LYS A 219 -23.82 -21.19 -3.74
C LYS A 219 -22.65 -21.81 -2.96
N THR A 220 -21.62 -21.03 -2.66
CA THR A 220 -20.52 -21.45 -1.77
C THR A 220 -20.58 -20.67 -0.46
N HIS A 221 -20.15 -21.26 0.66
CA HIS A 221 -19.93 -20.50 1.90
C HIS A 221 -18.86 -19.43 1.66
N LEU A 222 -19.05 -18.22 2.17
CA LEU A 222 -18.13 -17.10 2.00
C LEU A 222 -16.86 -17.30 2.83
N TYR A 223 -17.05 -17.50 4.14
CA TYR A 223 -15.97 -17.74 5.09
C TYR A 223 -16.42 -18.70 6.18
N ILE A 224 -15.44 -19.26 6.87
CA ILE A 224 -15.60 -20.01 8.10
C ILE A 224 -15.25 -19.07 9.26
N ASP A 225 -16.17 -18.88 10.19
CA ASP A 225 -15.95 -18.05 11.37
C ASP A 225 -15.04 -18.73 12.41
N GLU A 226 -14.66 -17.99 13.46
CA GLU A 226 -13.83 -18.49 14.56
C GLU A 226 -14.39 -19.76 15.26
N LYS A 227 -15.69 -20.04 15.10
CA LYS A 227 -16.39 -21.20 15.69
C LYS A 227 -16.55 -22.34 14.69
N GLY A 228 -15.95 -22.25 13.51
CA GLY A 228 -16.04 -23.27 12.46
C GLY A 228 -17.36 -23.26 11.69
N ARG A 229 -18.19 -22.22 11.82
CA ARG A 229 -19.50 -22.14 11.16
C ARG A 229 -19.36 -21.49 9.78
N SER A 230 -20.04 -22.05 8.80
CA SER A 230 -20.11 -21.51 7.44
C SER A 230 -21.14 -20.38 7.35
N VAL A 231 -20.74 -19.23 6.80
CA VAL A 231 -21.62 -18.07 6.57
C VAL A 231 -21.89 -17.91 5.07
N HIS A 232 -23.15 -17.73 4.67
CA HIS A 232 -23.58 -17.88 3.28
C HIS A 232 -24.21 -16.62 2.63
N ASP A 233 -24.73 -15.65 3.40
CA ASP A 233 -25.84 -14.85 2.86
C ASP A 233 -25.60 -13.34 2.70
N TYR A 234 -24.52 -12.77 3.24
CA TYR A 234 -24.35 -11.30 3.24
C TYR A 234 -23.22 -10.77 2.33
N TYR A 235 -22.13 -11.53 2.15
CA TYR A 235 -21.06 -11.14 1.23
C TYR A 235 -20.64 -12.29 0.31
N LYS A 236 -19.91 -11.96 -0.75
CA LYS A 236 -19.34 -12.89 -1.74
C LYS A 236 -17.88 -12.54 -1.99
N ALA A 237 -17.00 -13.53 -1.86
CA ALA A 237 -15.59 -13.46 -2.29
C ALA A 237 -15.46 -14.09 -3.68
N ILE A 238 -14.52 -13.62 -4.50
CA ILE A 238 -14.43 -14.00 -5.93
C ILE A 238 -13.01 -14.34 -6.33
N GLY A 239 -12.68 -15.64 -6.43
CA GLY A 239 -11.34 -16.10 -6.79
C GLY A 239 -11.13 -17.63 -6.68
N HIS A 240 -9.88 -18.07 -6.70
CA HIS A 240 -9.49 -19.50 -6.62
C HIS A 240 -9.48 -20.03 -5.17
N ARG A 241 -9.49 -21.35 -5.00
CA ARG A 241 -9.49 -22.05 -3.70
C ARG A 241 -8.16 -22.78 -3.50
N GLU A 242 -7.51 -22.59 -2.34
CA GLU A 242 -6.34 -23.37 -1.92
C GLU A 242 -6.37 -23.68 -0.41
N ASN A 243 -5.67 -24.75 0.01
CA ASN A 243 -5.56 -25.19 1.40
C ASN A 243 -4.08 -25.25 1.84
N GLY A 244 -3.71 -24.43 2.83
CA GLY A 244 -2.40 -24.46 3.51
C GLY A 244 -2.27 -23.30 4.50
N SER A 245 -1.50 -23.43 5.58
CA SER A 245 -1.53 -22.46 6.71
C SER A 245 -1.24 -21.01 6.31
N ILE A 246 -0.24 -20.79 5.43
CA ILE A 246 0.13 -19.46 4.90
C ILE A 246 -0.45 -19.16 3.51
N THR A 247 -1.03 -20.17 2.85
CA THR A 247 -1.75 -20.04 1.57
C THR A 247 -3.26 -19.86 1.77
N THR A 248 -3.69 -19.79 3.04
CA THR A 248 -5.10 -19.61 3.40
C THR A 248 -5.58 -18.24 2.94
N PRO A 249 -6.71 -18.14 2.22
CA PRO A 249 -7.32 -16.87 1.86
C PRO A 249 -7.68 -16.05 3.11
N CYS A 250 -7.01 -14.92 3.31
CA CYS A 250 -7.28 -13.98 4.40
C CYS A 250 -7.50 -12.57 3.88
N LEU A 251 -8.21 -11.76 4.65
CA LEU A 251 -8.31 -10.32 4.42
C LEU A 251 -7.12 -9.65 5.12
N TRP A 252 -6.44 -8.74 4.45
CA TRP A 252 -5.37 -7.95 5.06
C TRP A 252 -5.32 -6.54 4.46
N HIS A 253 -4.94 -5.55 5.27
CA HIS A 253 -4.79 -4.17 4.84
C HIS A 253 -3.34 -3.88 4.41
N ASP A 254 -3.03 -4.07 3.14
CA ASP A 254 -1.65 -3.96 2.62
C ASP A 254 -1.06 -2.53 2.65
N ASP A 255 -1.90 -1.49 2.73
CA ASP A 255 -1.48 -0.09 2.74
C ASP A 255 -1.53 0.54 4.15
N LEU A 256 -1.05 -0.19 5.16
CA LEU A 256 -1.11 0.23 6.57
C LEU A 256 0.04 1.20 6.93
N HIS A 257 -0.10 2.46 6.49
CA HIS A 257 0.83 3.55 6.79
C HIS A 257 0.24 4.57 7.79
N ASP A 258 1.09 5.46 8.31
CA ASP A 258 0.77 6.42 9.37
C ASP A 258 -0.28 7.50 9.02
N GLU A 259 -0.65 7.64 7.75
CA GLU A 259 -1.76 8.54 7.33
C GLU A 259 -3.10 7.82 7.26
N ASN A 260 -3.09 6.49 7.12
CA ASN A 260 -4.28 5.64 7.10
C ASN A 260 -4.69 5.18 8.50
N ILE A 261 -3.88 5.47 9.53
CA ILE A 261 -4.17 5.17 10.93
C ILE A 261 -4.50 6.46 11.67
N PHE A 262 -5.64 6.48 12.34
CA PHE A 262 -6.05 7.51 13.26
C PHE A 262 -5.94 6.98 14.68
N VAL A 263 -5.44 7.81 15.59
CA VAL A 263 -5.28 7.49 17.00
C VAL A 263 -6.10 8.43 17.88
N ASP A 264 -6.42 7.97 19.08
CA ASP A 264 -7.11 8.78 20.09
C ASP A 264 -6.24 10.00 20.47
N PRO A 265 -6.74 11.25 20.36
CA PRO A 265 -5.98 12.45 20.69
C PRO A 265 -5.53 12.51 22.16
N SER A 266 -6.28 11.88 23.07
CA SER A 266 -5.97 11.81 24.50
C SER A 266 -5.07 10.63 24.83
N ASN A 267 -5.02 9.61 23.98
CA ASN A 267 -4.18 8.43 24.14
C ASN A 267 -3.70 7.90 22.77
N PRO A 268 -2.60 8.46 22.22
CA PRO A 268 -2.12 8.11 20.88
C PRO A 268 -1.61 6.66 20.75
N SER A 269 -1.59 5.88 21.84
CA SER A 269 -1.34 4.43 21.81
C SER A 269 -2.56 3.60 21.39
N LYS A 270 -3.72 4.23 21.18
CA LYS A 270 -4.99 3.57 20.84
C LYS A 270 -5.43 3.95 19.44
N VAL A 271 -5.69 2.93 18.61
CA VAL A 271 -6.24 3.14 17.27
C VAL A 271 -7.70 3.58 17.41
N ALA A 272 -8.00 4.77 16.91
CA ALA A 272 -9.35 5.30 16.80
C ALA A 272 -10.01 4.95 15.46
N GLY A 273 -9.20 4.76 14.40
CA GLY A 273 -9.69 4.19 13.14
C GLY A 273 -8.63 3.86 12.11
N ILE A 274 -8.96 2.98 11.19
CA ILE A 274 -8.15 2.60 10.02
C ILE A 274 -8.96 2.89 8.77
N ILE A 275 -8.43 3.72 7.88
CA ILE A 275 -9.10 4.17 6.65
C ILE A 275 -8.43 3.61 5.40
N ASP A 276 -9.02 3.88 4.24
CA ASP A 276 -8.50 3.53 2.90
C ASP A 276 -8.54 2.01 2.60
N TRP A 277 -9.70 1.39 2.84
CA TRP A 277 -9.97 -0.03 2.56
C TRP A 277 -10.21 -0.34 1.07
N GLN A 278 -9.90 0.61 0.18
CA GLN A 278 -10.02 0.39 -1.26
C GLN A 278 -8.94 -0.58 -1.74
N SER A 279 -9.29 -1.41 -2.73
CA SER A 279 -8.36 -2.38 -3.33
C SER A 279 -7.80 -3.42 -2.35
N VAL A 280 -8.38 -3.52 -1.15
CA VAL A 280 -8.12 -4.64 -0.24
C VAL A 280 -8.64 -5.91 -0.89
N ASN A 281 -7.76 -6.90 -1.01
CA ASN A 281 -8.07 -8.19 -1.59
C ASN A 281 -7.94 -9.29 -0.55
N ILE A 282 -8.66 -10.37 -0.77
CA ILE A 282 -8.46 -11.63 -0.06
C ILE A 282 -7.40 -12.41 -0.82
N LEU A 283 -6.23 -12.61 -0.22
CA LEU A 283 -5.11 -13.33 -0.84
C LEU A 283 -4.51 -14.31 0.17
N PRO A 284 -3.60 -15.21 -0.26
CA PRO A 284 -2.69 -15.89 0.65
C PRO A 284 -2.00 -14.90 1.59
N LEU A 285 -1.82 -15.27 2.86
CA LEU A 285 -1.10 -14.42 3.83
C LEU A 285 0.31 -14.06 3.37
N LEU A 286 0.98 -14.96 2.64
CA LEU A 286 2.32 -14.72 2.09
C LEU A 286 2.35 -13.61 1.03
N ASP A 287 1.22 -13.29 0.40
CA ASP A 287 1.11 -12.27 -0.66
C ASP A 287 0.81 -10.87 -0.12
N HIS A 288 0.47 -10.78 1.17
CA HIS A 288 0.20 -9.53 1.85
C HIS A 288 1.49 -8.89 2.38
N ASN A 289 1.43 -7.59 2.66
CA ASN A 289 2.48 -6.85 3.34
C ASN A 289 2.24 -6.89 4.86
N PRO A 290 2.95 -7.77 5.61
CA PRO A 290 2.75 -7.91 7.04
C PRO A 290 3.31 -6.72 7.84
N ASP A 291 4.22 -5.94 7.25
CA ASP A 291 4.92 -4.86 7.92
C ASP A 291 4.21 -3.52 7.74
N ALA A 292 3.88 -2.91 8.88
CA ALA A 292 3.37 -1.56 8.93
C ALA A 292 4.49 -0.57 8.58
N SER A 293 4.29 0.26 7.54
CA SER A 293 5.37 1.04 6.93
C SER A 293 5.95 2.15 7.81
N PHE A 294 5.26 2.52 8.90
CA PHE A 294 5.75 3.51 9.87
C PHE A 294 6.73 2.93 10.91
N ILE A 295 6.94 1.61 10.90
CA ILE A 295 8.01 0.95 11.67
C ILE A 295 9.31 1.07 10.86
N ASP A 296 9.89 2.26 10.96
CA ASP A 296 11.06 2.68 10.20
C ASP A 296 12.36 2.06 10.76
N TYR A 297 12.90 1.07 10.07
CA TYR A 297 14.18 0.42 10.40
C TYR A 297 14.99 0.14 9.14
N ASP A 298 16.04 0.96 8.94
CA ASP A 298 16.96 0.88 7.80
C ASP A 298 18.19 -0.02 8.05
N GLY A 299 18.28 -0.64 9.23
CA GLY A 299 19.38 -1.53 9.57
C GLY A 299 19.21 -2.95 9.02
N PRO A 300 20.28 -3.76 9.02
CA PRO A 300 20.16 -5.19 8.70
C PRO A 300 19.21 -5.86 9.68
N GLU A 301 18.37 -6.76 9.18
CA GLU A 301 17.42 -7.46 10.05
C GLU A 301 18.17 -8.26 11.14
N PRO A 302 17.81 -8.10 12.43
CA PRO A 302 18.56 -8.74 13.52
C PRO A 302 18.54 -10.27 13.43
N GLU A 303 19.68 -10.92 13.70
CA GLU A 303 19.81 -12.38 13.71
C GLU A 303 18.90 -13.07 14.73
N ASN A 304 18.67 -12.38 15.86
CA ASN A 304 17.77 -12.80 16.91
C ASN A 304 16.91 -11.62 17.37
N LEU A 305 15.86 -11.92 18.13
CA LEU A 305 14.96 -10.89 18.64
C LEU A 305 15.40 -10.36 20.01
N ASP A 306 16.65 -10.52 20.45
CA ASP A 306 17.07 -10.09 21.78
C ASP A 306 16.94 -8.58 21.97
N ARG A 307 16.75 -8.15 23.22
CA ARG A 307 16.63 -6.72 23.51
C ARG A 307 17.96 -6.06 23.10
N PRO A 308 17.93 -5.03 22.24
CA PRO A 308 19.18 -4.37 21.87
C PRO A 308 19.73 -3.60 23.08
N GLU A 309 21.05 -3.45 23.08
CA GLU A 309 21.79 -2.59 24.00
C GLU A 309 22.18 -1.31 23.27
N LEU A 310 22.27 -0.20 24.02
CA LEU A 310 22.80 1.06 23.50
C LEU A 310 24.32 1.00 23.69
N ASP A 311 25.05 1.17 22.60
CA ASP A 311 26.51 1.27 22.64
C ASP A 311 26.96 2.43 23.54
N ASN A 312 28.19 2.38 24.04
CA ASN A 312 28.72 3.50 24.82
C ASN A 312 28.77 4.76 23.94
N ILE A 313 28.06 5.82 24.38
CA ILE A 313 27.95 7.09 23.66
C ILE A 313 28.68 8.25 24.38
N ASP A 314 29.40 8.00 25.47
CA ASP A 314 29.99 9.05 26.31
C ASP A 314 30.96 9.95 25.54
N ASP A 315 31.75 9.36 24.63
CA ASP A 315 32.77 10.04 23.82
C ASP A 315 32.22 10.71 22.54
N LEU A 316 30.93 10.56 22.26
CA LEU A 316 30.30 11.11 21.06
C LEU A 316 29.97 12.60 21.22
N SER A 317 29.94 13.34 20.10
CA SER A 317 29.36 14.69 20.09
C SER A 317 27.86 14.63 20.41
N GLU A 318 27.27 15.74 20.85
CA GLU A 318 25.83 15.79 21.17
C GLU A 318 24.95 15.40 19.98
N SER A 319 25.32 15.77 18.75
CA SER A 319 24.61 15.34 17.54
C SER A 319 24.71 13.84 17.30
N GLU A 320 25.89 13.25 17.52
CA GLU A 320 26.10 11.81 17.36
C GLU A 320 25.40 11.01 18.47
N LYS A 321 25.35 11.52 19.69
CA LYS A 321 24.57 10.93 20.79
C LYS A 321 23.09 10.87 20.45
N VAL A 322 22.51 11.98 19.97
CA VAL A 322 21.11 12.05 19.55
C VAL A 322 20.82 11.02 18.46
N GLU A 323 21.70 10.92 17.46
CA GLU A 323 21.57 9.97 16.37
C GLU A 323 21.71 8.51 16.82
N ALA A 324 22.67 8.21 17.70
CA ALA A 324 22.85 6.88 18.27
C ALA A 324 21.62 6.43 19.08
N VAL A 325 21.07 7.31 19.92
CA VAL A 325 19.83 7.05 20.68
C VAL A 325 18.64 6.86 19.73
N ARG A 326 18.55 7.64 18.65
CA ARG A 326 17.50 7.49 17.63
C ARG A 326 17.56 6.12 16.96
N LYS A 327 18.74 5.70 16.48
CA LYS A 327 18.96 4.38 15.86
C LYS A 327 18.67 3.24 16.84
N PHE A 328 19.09 3.39 18.09
CA PHE A 328 18.77 2.42 19.15
C PHE A 328 17.25 2.27 19.34
N HIS A 329 16.52 3.38 19.44
CA HIS A 329 15.06 3.33 19.57
C HIS A 329 14.36 2.71 18.35
N GLN A 330 14.82 2.99 17.12
CA GLN A 330 14.31 2.35 15.91
C GLN A 330 14.53 0.84 15.94
N LYS A 331 15.76 0.38 16.24
CA LYS A 331 16.07 -1.05 16.36
C LYS A 331 15.26 -1.72 17.48
N ALA A 332 15.14 -1.07 18.64
CA ALA A 332 14.36 -1.59 19.77
C ALA A 332 12.88 -1.74 19.43
N LEU A 333 12.29 -0.75 18.75
CA LEU A 333 10.90 -0.80 18.32
C LEU A 333 10.67 -1.89 17.27
N PHE A 334 11.57 -2.02 16.29
CA PHE A 334 11.49 -3.06 15.27
C PHE A 334 11.58 -4.47 15.88
N ILE A 335 12.52 -4.71 16.79
CA ILE A 335 12.61 -6.00 17.50
C ILE A 335 11.37 -6.25 18.35
N ALA A 336 10.86 -5.22 19.02
CA ALA A 336 9.64 -5.33 19.81
C ALA A 336 8.42 -5.67 18.94
N SER A 337 8.26 -5.05 17.76
CA SER A 337 7.15 -5.35 16.85
C SER A 337 7.22 -6.79 16.33
N ARG A 338 8.40 -7.27 15.94
CA ARG A 338 8.63 -8.68 15.58
C ARG A 338 8.29 -9.63 16.72
N LYS A 339 8.71 -9.33 17.96
CA LYS A 339 8.33 -10.11 19.15
C LYS A 339 6.82 -10.14 19.40
N ILE A 340 6.15 -9.01 19.18
CA ILE A 340 4.70 -8.91 19.31
C ILE A 340 4.03 -9.79 18.25
N MET A 341 4.43 -9.70 16.99
CA MET A 341 3.92 -10.53 15.90
C MET A 341 4.13 -12.02 16.21
N LEU A 342 5.35 -12.43 16.57
CA LEU A 342 5.66 -13.81 16.95
C LEU A 342 4.73 -14.35 18.04
N LYS A 343 4.43 -13.54 19.07
CA LYS A 343 3.64 -13.97 20.23
C LYS A 343 2.13 -13.82 20.07
N LYS A 344 1.66 -12.85 19.28
CA LYS A 344 0.24 -12.45 19.19
C LYS A 344 -0.39 -12.79 17.86
N VAL A 345 0.40 -12.85 16.79
CA VAL A 345 -0.04 -13.11 15.42
C VAL A 345 0.94 -14.07 14.73
N PRO A 346 1.17 -15.29 15.26
CA PRO A 346 2.26 -16.17 14.83
C PRO A 346 2.21 -16.51 13.34
N LYS A 347 1.02 -16.65 12.74
CA LYS A 347 0.88 -16.87 11.29
C LYS A 347 1.49 -15.75 10.44
N THR A 348 1.37 -14.49 10.88
CA THR A 348 2.00 -13.34 10.22
C THR A 348 3.51 -13.41 10.35
N TYR A 349 4.02 -13.83 11.51
CA TYR A 349 5.45 -14.03 11.70
C TYR A 349 5.99 -15.17 10.82
N ASP A 350 5.28 -16.30 10.72
CA ASP A 350 5.64 -17.40 9.82
C ASP A 350 5.67 -16.96 8.35
N ALA A 351 4.72 -16.10 7.95
CA ALA A 351 4.71 -15.50 6.63
C ALA A 351 5.95 -14.61 6.41
N ILE A 352 6.32 -13.75 7.37
CA ILE A 352 7.53 -12.94 7.31
C ILE A 352 8.79 -13.82 7.19
N GLU A 353 8.90 -14.90 7.97
CA GLU A 353 10.04 -15.82 7.86
C GLU A 353 10.08 -16.51 6.49
N TYR A 354 8.93 -16.89 5.94
CA TYR A 354 8.86 -17.44 4.59
C TYR A 354 9.26 -16.42 3.52
N GLN A 355 8.87 -15.15 3.70
CA GLN A 355 9.21 -14.04 2.80
C GLN A 355 10.73 -13.79 2.71
N ARG A 356 11.53 -14.38 3.60
CA ARG A 356 13.01 -14.32 3.56
C ARG A 356 13.66 -15.47 2.78
N THR A 357 12.87 -16.40 2.24
CA THR A 357 13.40 -17.57 1.53
C THR A 357 13.56 -17.28 0.04
N GLU A 358 14.57 -17.91 -0.59
CA GLU A 358 14.77 -17.85 -2.05
C GLU A 358 13.54 -18.34 -2.84
N SER A 359 12.76 -19.25 -2.24
CA SER A 359 11.49 -19.71 -2.82
C SER A 359 10.45 -18.60 -2.92
N TYR A 360 10.37 -17.72 -1.91
CA TYR A 360 9.49 -16.56 -1.97
C TYR A 360 10.00 -15.50 -2.95
N ASP A 361 11.31 -15.24 -2.97
CA ASP A 361 11.91 -14.29 -3.91
C ASP A 361 11.57 -14.66 -5.38
N LEU A 362 11.58 -15.96 -5.71
CA LEU A 362 11.13 -16.44 -7.03
C LEU A 362 9.66 -16.12 -7.31
N LEU A 363 8.77 -16.36 -6.34
CA LEU A 363 7.34 -16.07 -6.47
C LEU A 363 7.09 -14.57 -6.66
N VAL A 364 7.81 -13.73 -5.94
CA VAL A 364 7.72 -12.27 -6.07
C VAL A 364 8.22 -11.81 -7.43
N LEU A 365 9.43 -12.23 -7.83
CA LEU A 365 10.03 -11.82 -9.09
C LEU A 365 9.19 -12.23 -10.27
N ALA A 366 8.65 -13.46 -10.27
CA ALA A 366 7.74 -13.94 -11.31
C ALA A 366 6.52 -13.03 -11.51
N ARG A 367 5.99 -12.46 -10.41
CA ARG A 367 4.82 -11.57 -10.43
C ARG A 367 5.15 -10.12 -10.80
N ARG A 368 6.42 -9.73 -10.65
CA ARG A 368 6.90 -8.35 -10.88
C ARG A 368 7.90 -8.26 -12.02
N LEU A 369 7.85 -9.20 -12.97
CA LEU A 369 8.71 -9.21 -14.16
C LEU A 369 8.61 -7.93 -14.98
N LEU A 370 7.42 -7.32 -15.07
CA LEU A 370 7.24 -6.05 -15.77
C LEU A 370 7.88 -4.86 -15.05
N GLU A 371 8.13 -4.98 -13.74
CA GLU A 371 8.70 -3.91 -12.93
C GLU A 371 10.22 -4.03 -12.79
N PHE A 372 10.73 -5.25 -12.58
CA PHE A 372 12.16 -5.49 -12.33
C PHE A 372 12.91 -6.10 -13.52
N GLY A 373 12.19 -6.45 -14.60
CA GLY A 373 12.74 -7.20 -15.73
C GLY A 373 13.02 -8.66 -15.41
N GLU A 374 13.44 -9.41 -16.44
CA GLU A 374 13.70 -10.85 -16.33
C GLU A 374 15.10 -11.22 -15.80
N ALA A 375 16.06 -10.29 -15.80
CA ALA A 375 17.46 -10.53 -15.44
C ALA A 375 17.62 -11.17 -14.05
N HIS A 376 16.98 -10.59 -13.04
CA HIS A 376 17.01 -11.09 -11.66
C HIS A 376 16.28 -12.43 -11.52
N PHE A 377 15.18 -12.59 -12.24
CA PHE A 377 14.41 -13.83 -12.24
C PHE A 377 15.24 -14.98 -12.82
N HIS A 378 15.89 -14.78 -13.97
CA HIS A 378 16.77 -15.77 -14.58
C HIS A 378 17.97 -16.12 -13.67
N ALA A 379 18.58 -15.13 -13.03
CA ALA A 379 19.68 -15.37 -12.09
C ALA A 379 19.23 -16.22 -10.89
N LEU A 380 18.10 -15.87 -10.28
CA LEU A 380 17.56 -16.60 -9.13
C LEU A 380 17.14 -18.03 -9.51
N VAL A 381 16.59 -18.23 -10.71
CA VAL A 381 16.29 -19.56 -11.26
C VAL A 381 17.56 -20.40 -11.41
N VAL A 382 18.68 -19.81 -11.83
CA VAL A 382 19.99 -20.49 -11.88
C VAL A 382 20.50 -20.82 -10.48
N GLU A 383 20.34 -19.93 -9.49
CA GLU A 383 20.73 -20.17 -8.09
C GLU A 383 19.89 -21.28 -7.45
N LEU A 384 18.57 -21.30 -7.70
CA LEU A 384 17.66 -22.34 -7.20
C LEU A 384 18.10 -23.74 -7.63
N ARG A 385 18.76 -23.88 -8.79
CA ARG A 385 19.33 -25.16 -9.25
C ARG A 385 20.25 -25.78 -8.21
N GLU A 386 21.06 -24.98 -7.54
CA GLU A 386 22.01 -25.44 -6.52
C GLU A 386 21.28 -25.91 -5.25
N ALA A 387 20.17 -25.25 -4.90
CA ALA A 387 19.33 -25.59 -3.76
C ALA A 387 18.24 -26.65 -4.07
N TRP A 388 18.00 -26.98 -5.34
CA TRP A 388 16.85 -27.78 -5.80
C TRP A 388 16.75 -29.15 -5.14
N ALA A 389 17.88 -29.84 -4.99
CA ALA A 389 17.91 -31.16 -4.37
C ALA A 389 17.55 -31.14 -2.87
N GLY A 390 17.67 -29.99 -2.21
CA GLY A 390 17.35 -29.79 -0.79
C GLY A 390 15.88 -29.44 -0.51
N LEU A 391 15.06 -29.19 -1.53
CA LEU A 391 13.68 -28.81 -1.34
C LEU A 391 12.83 -29.97 -0.78
N PRO A 392 11.97 -29.75 0.24
CA PRO A 392 11.19 -30.81 0.88
C PRO A 392 10.33 -31.63 -0.10
N ALA A 393 9.77 -30.98 -1.13
CA ALA A 393 8.97 -31.64 -2.17
C ALA A 393 9.75 -32.68 -2.98
N ASN A 394 11.09 -32.55 -3.07
CA ASN A 394 11.97 -33.48 -3.76
C ASN A 394 12.45 -34.64 -2.88
N ASN A 395 12.16 -34.59 -1.57
CA ASN A 395 12.48 -35.62 -0.57
C ASN A 395 11.26 -36.45 -0.13
N THR A 396 10.12 -36.35 -0.84
CA THR A 396 8.91 -37.11 -0.51
C THR A 396 8.94 -38.54 -1.07
N ASN A 397 9.51 -39.48 -0.32
CA ASN A 397 9.21 -40.94 -0.32
C ASN A 397 8.93 -41.67 -1.66
N MET A 398 9.60 -41.30 -2.74
CA MET A 398 9.84 -42.18 -3.89
C MET A 398 11.27 -41.94 -4.37
N ASN A 399 11.98 -43.00 -4.72
CA ASN A 399 13.41 -43.06 -5.08
C ASN A 399 13.83 -42.26 -6.34
N HIS A 400 13.19 -41.12 -6.63
CA HIS A 400 13.51 -40.25 -7.75
C HIS A 400 13.49 -38.79 -7.28
N THR A 401 14.68 -38.25 -6.99
CA THR A 401 14.87 -36.79 -7.00
C THR A 401 14.54 -36.29 -8.41
N LYS A 402 13.53 -35.43 -8.53
CA LYS A 402 13.21 -34.81 -9.82
C LYS A 402 14.41 -33.96 -10.24
N ALA A 403 14.93 -34.21 -11.45
CA ALA A 403 15.94 -33.35 -12.04
C ALA A 403 15.41 -31.90 -12.12
N PHE A 404 16.33 -30.92 -12.02
CA PHE A 404 15.95 -29.52 -12.19
C PHE A 404 15.35 -29.33 -13.59
N PRO A 405 14.23 -28.59 -13.76
CA PRO A 405 13.47 -28.57 -15.02
C PRO A 405 14.22 -27.98 -16.21
N ILE A 406 15.24 -27.16 -15.96
CA ILE A 406 16.04 -26.50 -16.97
C ILE A 406 17.51 -26.89 -16.87
N THR A 407 18.20 -26.95 -18.00
CA THR A 407 19.63 -27.26 -18.06
C THR A 407 20.37 -26.24 -18.93
N PRO A 408 20.59 -25.01 -18.43
CA PRO A 408 21.29 -23.97 -19.19
C PRO A 408 22.76 -24.36 -19.41
N THR A 409 23.31 -23.95 -20.56
CA THR A 409 24.74 -24.12 -20.88
C THR A 409 25.61 -23.22 -20.00
N LYS A 410 26.93 -23.47 -19.97
CA LYS A 410 27.87 -22.60 -19.23
C LYS A 410 27.85 -21.16 -19.76
N ASP A 411 27.72 -20.98 -21.07
CA ASP A 411 27.69 -19.67 -21.71
C ASP A 411 26.40 -18.93 -21.34
N GLN A 412 25.25 -19.61 -21.34
CA GLN A 412 23.98 -19.04 -20.88
C GLN A 412 24.03 -18.62 -19.41
N ILE A 413 24.66 -19.42 -18.54
CA ILE A 413 24.84 -19.05 -17.13
C ILE A 413 25.73 -17.81 -17.00
N ALA A 414 26.79 -17.70 -17.81
CA ALA A 414 27.67 -16.53 -17.80
C ALA A 414 26.93 -15.27 -18.28
N GLU A 415 26.12 -15.38 -19.33
CA GLU A 415 25.29 -14.29 -19.86
C GLU A 415 24.25 -13.81 -18.83
N ILE A 416 23.50 -14.73 -18.22
CA ILE A 416 22.53 -14.42 -17.15
C ILE A 416 23.19 -13.68 -15.99
N ARG A 417 24.40 -14.08 -15.60
CA ARG A 417 25.16 -13.41 -14.52
C ARG A 417 25.54 -11.99 -14.90
N ILE A 418 26.00 -11.77 -16.13
CA ILE A 418 26.36 -10.43 -16.63
C ILE A 418 25.12 -9.55 -16.68
N ASP A 419 24.01 -10.07 -17.21
CA ASP A 419 22.75 -9.32 -17.31
C ASP A 419 22.20 -8.91 -15.93
N CYS A 420 22.19 -9.84 -14.97
CA CYS A 420 21.82 -9.55 -13.59
C CYS A 420 22.75 -8.52 -12.94
N GLN A 421 24.06 -8.58 -13.17
CA GLN A 421 25.00 -7.57 -12.67
C GLN A 421 24.71 -6.17 -13.25
N ASN A 422 24.42 -6.09 -14.55
CA ASN A 422 24.04 -4.82 -15.18
C ASN A 422 22.72 -4.27 -14.61
N ALA A 423 21.73 -5.13 -14.37
CA ALA A 423 20.46 -4.75 -13.79
C ALA A 423 20.61 -4.27 -12.33
N ILE A 424 21.40 -4.96 -11.50
CA ILE A 424 21.76 -4.52 -10.14
C ILE A 424 22.44 -3.16 -10.18
N ARG A 425 23.39 -2.95 -11.10
CA ARG A 425 24.09 -1.67 -11.25
C ARG A 425 23.13 -0.55 -11.63
N GLY A 426 22.20 -0.81 -12.54
CA GLY A 426 21.14 0.14 -12.91
C GLY A 426 20.25 0.52 -11.71
N MET A 427 19.83 -0.46 -10.90
CA MET A 427 19.03 -0.19 -9.70
C MET A 427 19.80 0.60 -8.63
N GLN A 428 21.07 0.30 -8.41
CA GLN A 428 21.92 1.06 -7.48
C GLN A 428 22.01 2.52 -7.88
N ILE A 429 22.25 2.77 -9.17
CA ILE A 429 22.30 4.12 -9.73
C ILE A 429 20.97 4.84 -9.49
N MET A 430 19.84 4.22 -9.82
CA MET A 430 18.51 4.80 -9.56
C MET A 430 18.26 5.09 -8.07
N ASN A 431 18.72 4.21 -7.18
CA ASN A 431 18.57 4.41 -5.74
C ASN A 431 19.44 5.55 -5.21
N ASP A 432 20.71 5.62 -5.63
CA ASP A 432 21.63 6.71 -5.29
C ASP A 432 21.06 8.06 -5.77
N PHE A 433 20.44 8.06 -6.94
CA PHE A 433 19.74 9.24 -7.47
C PHE A 433 18.50 9.61 -6.68
N LYS A 434 17.68 8.64 -6.28
CA LYS A 434 16.54 8.90 -5.40
C LYS A 434 16.99 9.55 -4.09
N VAL A 435 18.06 9.05 -3.48
CA VAL A 435 18.66 9.63 -2.28
C VAL A 435 19.16 11.05 -2.55
N ARG A 436 19.84 11.27 -3.68
CA ARG A 436 20.40 12.58 -4.05
C ARG A 436 19.33 13.64 -4.35
N LEU A 437 18.22 13.24 -5.00
CA LEU A 437 17.08 14.12 -5.28
C LEU A 437 16.31 14.48 -4.02
N GLY A 438 16.25 13.57 -3.05
CA GLY A 438 15.58 13.78 -1.77
C GLY A 438 14.14 14.27 -1.98
N PRO A 439 13.76 15.47 -1.51
CA PRO A 439 12.41 16.01 -1.68
C PRO A 439 11.96 16.24 -3.12
N LEU A 440 12.88 16.24 -4.09
CA LEU A 440 12.58 16.40 -5.52
C LEU A 440 12.27 15.07 -6.22
N TRP A 441 12.36 13.93 -5.52
CA TRP A 441 12.01 12.65 -6.12
C TRP A 441 10.51 12.62 -6.49
N PRO A 442 10.14 12.40 -7.77
CA PRO A 442 8.75 12.39 -8.22
C PRO A 442 8.07 11.08 -7.86
N ASP A 443 7.71 10.90 -6.59
CA ASP A 443 6.98 9.71 -6.16
C ASP A 443 5.61 9.64 -6.84
N LYS A 444 5.30 8.48 -7.44
CA LYS A 444 4.12 8.29 -8.31
C LYS A 444 4.02 9.35 -9.41
N ASP A 445 5.17 9.72 -9.96
CA ASP A 445 5.36 10.69 -11.04
C ASP A 445 4.90 12.12 -10.71
N ALA A 446 4.63 12.45 -9.44
CA ALA A 446 4.09 13.75 -9.04
C ALA A 446 4.98 14.48 -8.03
N VAL A 447 5.06 15.81 -8.16
CA VAL A 447 5.77 16.70 -7.24
C VAL A 447 4.94 17.93 -6.90
N GLY A 448 5.33 18.66 -5.84
CA GLY A 448 4.71 19.94 -5.51
C GLY A 448 4.85 20.94 -6.65
N HIS A 449 3.87 21.83 -6.82
CA HIS A 449 3.85 22.83 -7.90
C HIS A 449 5.15 23.64 -7.98
N GLU A 450 5.67 24.06 -6.82
CA GLU A 450 6.90 24.85 -6.69
C GLU A 450 8.17 24.06 -7.05
N GLN A 451 8.13 22.73 -6.91
CA GLN A 451 9.27 21.84 -7.14
C GLN A 451 9.34 21.34 -8.59
N TYR A 452 8.29 21.56 -9.38
CA TYR A 452 8.14 20.96 -10.71
C TYR A 452 9.31 21.23 -11.66
N ASN A 453 9.66 22.51 -11.84
CA ASN A 453 10.74 22.89 -12.76
C ASN A 453 12.10 22.36 -12.28
N ALA A 454 12.40 22.52 -10.99
CA ALA A 454 13.63 22.01 -10.38
C ALA A 454 13.75 20.48 -10.53
N THR A 455 12.63 19.77 -10.40
CA THR A 455 12.57 18.31 -10.61
C THR A 455 12.84 17.95 -12.06
N LYS A 456 12.19 18.60 -13.04
CA LYS A 456 12.44 18.34 -14.48
C LYS A 456 13.89 18.62 -14.87
N ASP A 457 14.50 19.68 -14.34
CA ASP A 457 15.91 19.98 -14.59
C ASP A 457 16.84 18.92 -13.99
N ALA A 458 16.58 18.48 -12.76
CA ALA A 458 17.36 17.43 -12.12
C ALA A 458 17.24 16.07 -12.85
N LEU A 459 16.04 15.75 -13.37
CA LEU A 459 15.80 14.56 -14.19
C LEU A 459 16.53 14.63 -15.55
N ARG A 460 16.70 15.82 -16.15
CA ARG A 460 17.51 15.97 -17.38
C ARG A 460 18.99 15.73 -17.11
N VAL A 461 19.52 16.26 -16.01
CA VAL A 461 20.91 16.00 -15.59
C VAL A 461 21.13 14.51 -15.38
N LEU A 462 20.19 13.85 -14.70
CA LEU A 462 20.18 12.41 -14.49
C LEU A 462 20.26 11.62 -15.81
N ARG A 463 19.45 12.00 -16.81
CA ARG A 463 19.48 11.35 -18.12
C ARG A 463 20.88 11.37 -18.72
N GLU A 464 21.56 12.51 -18.68
CA GLU A 464 22.91 12.64 -19.25
C GLU A 464 23.95 11.82 -18.46
N GLU A 465 23.82 11.71 -17.13
CA GLU A 465 24.68 10.83 -16.32
C GLU A 465 24.47 9.35 -16.68
N ILE A 466 23.23 8.90 -16.88
CA ILE A 466 22.92 7.53 -17.32
C ILE A 466 23.50 7.27 -18.72
N ILE A 467 23.37 8.24 -19.63
CA ILE A 467 23.95 8.14 -20.99
C ILE A 467 25.47 8.04 -20.92
N GLN A 468 26.13 8.76 -20.02
CA GLN A 468 27.57 8.71 -19.86
C GLN A 468 28.05 7.35 -19.32
N GLU A 469 27.34 6.77 -18.35
CA GLU A 469 27.70 5.48 -17.74
C GLU A 469 27.39 4.30 -18.68
N PHE A 470 26.23 4.31 -19.35
CA PHE A 470 25.71 3.15 -20.07
C PHE A 470 25.73 3.27 -21.60
N GLY A 471 25.86 4.48 -22.14
CA GLY A 471 25.84 4.77 -23.57
C GLY A 471 27.16 4.42 -24.28
N LYS A 472 27.51 3.13 -24.35
CA LYS A 472 28.77 2.62 -24.92
C LYS A 472 28.87 2.84 -26.43
N SER A 473 27.75 2.93 -27.12
CA SER A 473 27.64 3.25 -28.55
C SER A 473 26.64 4.40 -28.79
N GLU A 474 26.70 5.04 -29.96
CA GLU A 474 25.69 6.05 -30.32
C GLU A 474 24.27 5.47 -30.36
N ALA A 475 24.12 4.19 -30.72
CA ALA A 475 22.83 3.50 -30.67
C ALA A 475 22.29 3.40 -29.24
N ASP A 476 23.14 3.10 -28.26
CA ASP A 476 22.76 3.04 -26.84
C ASP A 476 22.31 4.41 -26.33
N LYS A 477 23.05 5.47 -26.68
CA LYS A 477 22.72 6.85 -26.28
C LYS A 477 21.37 7.28 -26.85
N ILE A 478 21.11 6.97 -28.12
CA ILE A 478 19.82 7.25 -28.77
C ILE A 478 18.71 6.43 -28.10
N GLY A 479 18.96 5.15 -27.82
CA GLY A 479 18.02 4.26 -27.13
C GLY A 479 17.62 4.80 -25.76
N ILE A 480 18.59 5.17 -24.93
CA ILE A 480 18.35 5.74 -23.58
C ILE A 480 17.53 7.03 -23.67
N LYS A 481 17.86 7.95 -24.60
CA LYS A 481 17.08 9.18 -24.81
C LYS A 481 15.65 8.88 -25.26
N HIS A 482 15.47 7.92 -26.15
CA HIS A 482 14.16 7.54 -26.66
C HIS A 482 13.28 6.92 -25.57
N GLN A 483 13.88 6.16 -24.65
CA GLN A 483 13.18 5.51 -23.53
C GLN A 483 13.05 6.41 -22.29
N TRP A 484 13.51 7.67 -22.34
CA TRP A 484 13.46 8.56 -21.19
C TRP A 484 12.03 9.03 -20.92
N PRO A 485 11.40 8.63 -19.80
CA PRO A 485 9.96 8.83 -19.61
C PRO A 485 9.60 10.29 -19.26
N PHE A 486 10.58 11.12 -18.91
CA PHE A 486 10.35 12.47 -18.38
C PHE A 486 10.52 13.59 -19.41
N ASP A 487 10.64 13.30 -20.71
CA ASP A 487 10.79 14.33 -21.76
C ASP A 487 9.48 14.79 -22.42
N GLY A 488 8.34 14.25 -21.96
CA GLY A 488 6.99 14.68 -22.35
C GLY A 488 6.54 16.01 -21.73
#